data_AF-A0A9P6MGY1-F1
#
_entry.id   AF-A0A9P6MGY1-F1
#
_cell.length_a   1.000
_cell.length_b   1.000
_cell.length_c   1.000
_cell.angle_alpha   90.00
_cell.angle_beta   90.00
_cell.angle_gamma   90.00
#
_symmetry.space_group_name_H-M   'P 1'
#
loop_
_entity.id
_entity.type
_entity.pdbx_description
1 polymer ?
#
loop_
_entity_poly.entity_id
_entity_poly.type
_entity_poly.pdbx_seq_one_letter_code
_entity_poly.pdbx_strand_id
1 'polypeptide(L)'
;MFLKSFASSSSSFTRTTLRSARVFQRCYSAAVSDNMRNQFLVVVHDQTDAGAFDRRLAVRPVHLIGAKKLKESGTLQFGGPILTDHSESGKMRGSALIVRAESEEAVKKIIEG
;
A
#
# COMPACT_ATOMS: atom_id res chain seq x y z
N MET A 1 13.05 47.51 43.42
CA MET A 1 14.30 47.65 44.19
C MET A 1 14.43 46.40 45.04
N PHE A 2 15.31 45.47 44.67
CA PHE A 2 16.47 45.05 45.49
C PHE A 2 16.05 44.40 46.83
N LEU A 3 16.44 43.19 47.22
CA LEU A 3 17.68 42.45 47.02
C LEU A 3 17.43 40.97 47.43
N LYS A 4 18.00 40.06 46.64
CA LYS A 4 18.80 38.88 47.03
C LYS A 4 18.40 38.10 48.30
N SER A 5 18.05 36.84 48.10
CA SER A 5 18.40 35.76 49.03
C SER A 5 19.54 34.95 48.39
N PHE A 6 20.62 34.75 49.13
CA PHE A 6 21.82 34.01 48.75
C PHE A 6 22.23 33.10 49.92
N ALA A 7 22.99 32.05 49.61
CA ALA A 7 23.61 31.04 50.50
C ALA A 7 22.71 29.80 50.77
N SER A 8 23.18 28.55 50.83
CA SER A 8 24.53 27.96 50.76
C SER A 8 24.38 26.42 50.80
N SER A 9 25.46 25.70 50.46
CA SER A 9 25.84 24.35 50.94
C SER A 9 25.08 23.16 50.32
N SER A 10 25.65 22.26 49.52
CA SER A 10 26.83 21.36 49.59
C SER A 10 26.38 19.88 49.76
N SER A 11 27.12 18.99 49.06
CA SER A 11 27.03 17.52 49.10
C SER A 11 25.74 16.93 48.48
N SER A 12 25.72 15.80 47.80
CA SER A 12 26.65 14.67 47.76
C SER A 12 26.37 13.85 46.50
N PHE A 13 27.45 13.22 46.02
CA PHE A 13 27.48 12.21 44.98
C PHE A 13 26.64 10.99 45.37
N THR A 14 25.61 10.64 44.59
CA THR A 14 25.12 9.25 44.52
C THR A 14 24.85 8.85 43.07
N ARG A 15 25.73 7.97 42.59
CA ARG A 15 25.63 7.18 41.38
C ARG A 15 24.38 6.30 41.48
N THR A 16 23.36 6.54 40.65
CA THR A 16 22.21 5.64 40.54
C THR A 16 21.88 5.32 39.09
N THR A 17 22.44 4.19 38.67
CA THR A 17 21.92 3.17 37.75
C THR A 17 21.03 3.61 36.57
N LEU A 18 21.57 3.36 35.37
CA LEU A 18 20.87 3.11 34.10
C LEU A 18 19.50 2.46 34.33
N ARG A 19 18.41 3.22 34.16
CA ARG A 19 17.06 2.66 34.05
C ARG A 19 16.75 2.39 32.58
N SER A 20 16.91 1.11 32.25
CA SER A 20 16.07 0.31 31.34
C SER A 20 15.55 1.05 30.12
N ALA A 21 16.18 0.77 28.98
CA ALA A 21 15.58 0.98 27.67
C ALA A 21 14.15 0.40 27.70
N ARG A 22 13.15 1.28 27.68
CA ARG A 22 11.79 0.89 27.33
C ARG A 22 11.86 0.46 25.88
N VAL A 23 12.10 -0.83 25.67
CA VAL A 23 11.82 -1.49 24.40
C VAL A 23 10.36 -1.17 24.14
N PHE A 24 10.13 -0.27 23.19
CA PHE A 24 8.81 0.01 22.67
C PHE A 24 8.38 -1.29 21.99
N GLN A 25 7.75 -2.17 22.77
CA GLN A 25 7.21 -3.43 22.28
C GLN A 25 6.10 -3.04 21.32
N ARG A 26 6.48 -2.99 20.04
CA ARG A 26 5.57 -2.82 18.92
C ARG A 26 4.70 -4.07 18.93
N CYS A 27 3.57 -3.98 19.62
CA CYS A 27 2.52 -4.98 19.54
C CYS A 27 2.13 -5.05 18.07
N TYR A 28 2.62 -6.06 17.36
CA TYR A 28 2.05 -6.45 16.08
C TYR A 28 0.63 -6.90 16.39
N SER A 29 -0.34 -6.02 16.12
CA SER A 29 -1.76 -6.38 16.19
C SER A 29 -2.02 -7.41 15.08
N ALA A 30 -1.96 -8.69 15.44
CA ALA A 30 -2.35 -9.80 14.59
C ALA A 30 -3.87 -9.90 14.59
N ALA A 31 -4.53 -8.92 13.97
CA ALA A 31 -5.93 -9.02 13.60
C ALA A 31 -6.04 -8.89 12.08
N VAL A 32 -5.57 -9.92 11.37
CA VAL A 32 -6.01 -10.17 10.00
C VAL A 32 -6.74 -11.50 10.00
N SER A 33 -7.99 -11.49 10.45
CA SER A 33 -8.97 -12.49 10.05
C SER A 33 -9.59 -12.05 8.72
N ASP A 34 -8.78 -12.00 7.66
CA ASP A 34 -9.31 -11.83 6.30
C ASP A 34 -9.46 -13.22 5.68
N ASN A 35 -10.61 -13.84 5.97
CA ASN A 35 -11.22 -14.98 5.31
C ASN A 35 -10.36 -15.69 4.23
N MET A 36 -9.37 -16.50 4.63
CA MET A 36 -8.54 -17.43 3.81
C MET A 36 -8.16 -16.98 2.37
N ARG A 37 -8.11 -15.68 2.09
CA ARG A 37 -7.88 -15.13 0.75
C ARG A 37 -6.49 -14.51 0.72
N ASN A 38 -5.67 -15.06 -0.16
CA ASN A 38 -4.33 -14.57 -0.41
C ASN A 38 -4.38 -13.30 -1.27
N GLN A 39 -3.38 -12.44 -1.12
CA GLN A 39 -3.18 -11.28 -1.99
C GLN A 39 -2.27 -11.65 -3.15
N PHE A 40 -2.72 -11.38 -4.37
CA PHE A 40 -1.97 -11.61 -5.59
C PHE A 40 -1.70 -10.29 -6.29
N LEU A 41 -0.45 -10.12 -6.73
CA LEU A 41 -0.08 -9.05 -7.65
C LEU A 41 -0.29 -9.54 -9.08
N VAL A 42 -1.17 -8.86 -9.79
CA VAL A 42 -1.48 -9.13 -11.19
C VAL A 42 -0.90 -8.00 -12.02
N VAL A 43 -0.04 -8.38 -12.97
CA VAL A 43 0.58 -7.45 -13.93
C VAL A 43 0.15 -7.88 -15.32
N VAL A 44 -0.59 -7.01 -16.01
CA VAL A 44 -1.07 -7.25 -17.38
C VAL A 44 -0.45 -6.20 -18.28
N HIS A 45 0.22 -6.65 -19.33
CA HIS A 45 0.78 -5.77 -20.35
C HIS A 45 -0.12 -5.74 -21.57
N ASP A 46 -0.26 -4.54 -22.15
CA ASP A 46 -0.92 -4.40 -23.44
C ASP A 46 -0.04 -4.97 -24.55
N GLN A 47 -0.65 -5.21 -25.71
CA GLN A 47 0.10 -5.53 -26.93
C GLN A 47 0.97 -4.34 -27.35
N THR A 48 2.06 -4.61 -28.07
CA THR A 48 3.04 -3.61 -28.49
C THR A 48 2.81 -3.08 -29.91
N ASP A 49 1.75 -3.52 -30.58
CA ASP A 49 1.41 -3.05 -31.92
C ASP A 49 0.87 -1.62 -31.92
N ALA A 50 0.94 -0.97 -33.08
CA ALA A 50 0.58 0.44 -33.24
C ALA A 50 -0.88 0.76 -32.85
N GLY A 51 -1.80 -0.21 -32.92
CA GLY A 51 -3.21 -0.02 -32.58
C GLY A 51 -3.57 -0.36 -31.13
N ALA A 52 -2.62 -0.86 -30.31
CA ALA A 52 -2.91 -1.34 -28.97
C ALA A 52 -3.43 -0.24 -28.04
N PHE A 53 -2.86 0.95 -28.14
CA PHE A 53 -3.28 2.09 -27.32
C PHE A 53 -4.73 2.51 -27.62
N ASP A 54 -5.10 2.56 -28.89
CA ASP A 54 -6.45 2.94 -29.30
C ASP A 54 -7.47 1.87 -28.89
N ARG A 55 -7.12 0.58 -29.00
CA ARG A 55 -7.96 -0.51 -28.47
C ARG A 55 -8.17 -0.37 -26.97
N ARG A 56 -7.12 -0.04 -26.21
CA ARG A 56 -7.22 0.22 -24.77
C ARG A 56 -8.14 1.39 -24.47
N LEU A 57 -8.00 2.50 -25.18
CA LEU A 57 -8.88 3.66 -24.99
C LEU A 57 -10.35 3.32 -25.25
N ALA A 58 -10.62 2.53 -26.29
CA ALA A 58 -11.97 2.10 -26.62
C ALA A 58 -12.61 1.21 -25.53
N VAL A 59 -11.85 0.28 -24.94
CA VAL A 59 -12.37 -0.65 -23.91
C VAL A 59 -12.28 -0.12 -22.48
N ARG A 60 -11.48 0.92 -22.24
CA ARG A 60 -11.23 1.47 -20.89
C ARG A 60 -12.51 1.80 -20.10
N PRO A 61 -13.57 2.39 -20.69
CA PRO A 61 -14.81 2.64 -19.95
C PRO A 61 -15.43 1.34 -19.40
N VAL A 62 -15.46 0.28 -20.20
CA VAL A 62 -16.00 -1.03 -19.81
C VAL A 62 -15.10 -1.69 -18.76
N HIS A 63 -13.79 -1.62 -18.95
CA HIS A 63 -12.80 -2.12 -17.98
C HIS A 63 -12.98 -1.46 -16.60
N LEU A 64 -13.19 -0.14 -16.55
CA LEU A 64 -13.41 0.58 -15.29
C LEU A 64 -14.72 0.20 -14.59
N ILE A 65 -15.78 -0.13 -15.35
CA ILE A 65 -17.03 -0.66 -14.78
C ILE A 65 -16.78 -2.02 -14.11
N GLY A 66 -16.03 -2.92 -14.76
CA GLY A 66 -15.63 -4.20 -14.17
C GLY A 66 -14.77 -4.03 -12.92
N ALA A 67 -13.74 -3.17 -13.00
CA ALA A 67 -12.87 -2.86 -11.87
C ALA A 67 -13.64 -2.28 -10.67
N LYS A 68 -14.65 -1.42 -10.92
CA LYS A 68 -15.51 -0.87 -9.87
C LYS A 68 -16.31 -1.97 -9.16
N LYS A 69 -16.90 -2.92 -9.89
CA LYS A 69 -17.61 -4.07 -9.31
C LYS A 69 -16.68 -4.92 -8.45
N LEU A 70 -15.46 -5.19 -8.92
CA LEU A 70 -14.46 -5.95 -8.17
C LEU A 70 -13.97 -5.20 -6.92
N LYS A 71 -13.94 -3.87 -6.97
CA LYS A 71 -13.61 -3.03 -5.81
C LYS A 71 -14.72 -3.08 -4.76
N GLU A 72 -15.98 -3.03 -5.19
CA GLU A 72 -17.16 -3.14 -4.32
C GLU A 72 -17.28 -4.53 -3.68
N SER A 73 -16.89 -5.60 -4.39
CA SER A 73 -16.88 -6.97 -3.82
C SER A 73 -15.73 -7.22 -2.83
N GLY A 74 -14.77 -6.29 -2.71
CA GLY A 74 -13.55 -6.47 -1.90
C GLY A 74 -12.51 -7.38 -2.56
N THR A 75 -12.76 -7.87 -3.77
CA THR A 75 -11.81 -8.68 -4.54
C THR A 75 -10.63 -7.83 -5.03
N LEU A 76 -10.88 -6.64 -5.54
CA LEU A 76 -9.83 -5.70 -5.96
C LEU A 76 -9.48 -4.75 -4.80
N GLN A 77 -8.23 -4.80 -4.33
CA GLN A 77 -7.76 -3.92 -3.26
C GLN A 77 -7.25 -2.60 -3.81
N PHE A 78 -6.38 -2.64 -4.80
CA PHE A 78 -5.84 -1.46 -5.44
C PHE A 78 -5.38 -1.81 -6.85
N GLY A 79 -5.32 -0.82 -7.73
CA GLY A 79 -4.63 -0.98 -9.00
C GLY A 79 -4.71 0.25 -9.87
N GLY A 80 -3.90 0.25 -10.91
CA GLY A 80 -3.74 1.40 -11.79
C GLY A 80 -3.02 1.05 -13.09
N PRO A 81 -2.94 2.02 -14.01
CA PRO A 81 -2.24 1.85 -15.26
C PRO A 81 -0.73 1.80 -15.03
N ILE A 82 -0.05 1.00 -15.84
CA ILE A 82 1.39 1.06 -16.01
C ILE A 82 1.66 2.10 -17.10
N LEU A 83 2.43 3.13 -16.78
CA LEU A 83 2.80 4.17 -17.72
C LEU A 83 4.15 3.86 -18.39
N THR A 84 4.36 4.40 -19.58
CA THR A 84 5.65 4.35 -20.29
C THR A 84 6.71 5.22 -19.60
N ASP A 85 6.28 6.36 -19.07
CA ASP A 85 7.10 7.39 -18.45
C ASP A 85 6.27 8.18 -17.43
N HIS A 86 6.94 9.05 -16.67
CA HIS A 86 6.31 9.87 -15.62
C HIS A 86 5.91 11.28 -16.10
N SER A 87 5.87 11.51 -17.41
CA SER A 87 5.42 12.79 -17.97
C SER A 87 3.89 12.84 -18.09
N GLU A 88 3.32 14.03 -18.28
CA GLU A 88 1.89 14.19 -18.54
C GLU A 88 1.43 13.51 -19.85
N SER A 89 2.37 13.31 -20.78
CA SER A 89 2.15 12.60 -22.04
C SER A 89 2.36 11.08 -21.96
N GLY A 90 2.69 10.55 -20.77
CA GLY A 90 2.96 9.14 -20.55
C GLY A 90 1.79 8.27 -20.96
N LYS A 91 2.02 7.35 -21.90
CA LYS A 91 0.97 6.45 -22.40
C LYS A 91 0.81 5.27 -21.45
N MET A 92 -0.43 4.81 -21.34
CA MET A 92 -0.71 3.55 -20.64
C MET A 92 -0.28 2.37 -21.50
N ARG A 93 0.46 1.42 -20.91
CA ARG A 93 0.96 0.20 -21.56
C ARG A 93 0.56 -1.09 -20.84
N GLY A 94 -0.34 -1.00 -19.88
CA GLY A 94 -0.73 -2.13 -19.05
C GLY A 94 -1.44 -1.70 -17.77
N SER A 95 -1.74 -2.68 -16.94
CA SER A 95 -2.38 -2.48 -15.63
C SER A 95 -1.69 -3.35 -14.58
N ALA A 96 -1.54 -2.79 -13.38
CA ALA A 96 -1.10 -3.52 -12.19
C ALA A 96 -2.22 -3.49 -11.15
N LEU A 97 -2.58 -4.64 -10.62
CA LEU A 97 -3.72 -4.83 -9.73
C LEU A 97 -3.31 -5.72 -8.55
N ILE A 98 -3.78 -5.40 -7.35
CA ILE A 98 -3.69 -6.24 -6.16
C ILE A 98 -5.08 -6.81 -5.91
N VAL A 99 -5.21 -8.13 -6.05
CA VAL A 99 -6.48 -8.84 -5.90
C VAL A 99 -6.42 -9.85 -4.75
N ARG A 100 -7.55 -10.06 -4.09
CA ARG A 100 -7.75 -11.05 -3.04
C ARG A 100 -8.54 -12.23 -3.59
N ALA A 101 -7.95 -13.42 -3.53
CA ALA A 101 -8.56 -14.64 -4.01
C ALA A 101 -8.07 -15.86 -3.20
N GLU A 102 -8.76 -16.98 -3.33
CA GLU A 102 -8.40 -18.22 -2.62
C GLU A 102 -7.22 -18.95 -3.28
N SER A 103 -7.10 -18.84 -4.60
CA SER A 103 -6.04 -19.50 -5.38
C SER A 103 -5.67 -18.70 -6.64
N GLU A 104 -4.57 -19.07 -7.30
CA GLU A 104 -4.14 -18.46 -8.57
C GLU A 104 -5.15 -18.72 -9.69
N GLU A 105 -5.78 -19.90 -9.71
CA GLU A 105 -6.80 -20.26 -10.70
C GLU A 105 -8.05 -19.38 -10.56
N ALA A 106 -8.42 -19.01 -9.34
CA ALA A 106 -9.51 -18.06 -9.10
C ALA A 106 -9.15 -16.68 -9.65
N VAL A 107 -7.90 -16.23 -9.50
CA VAL A 107 -7.42 -14.97 -10.07
C VAL A 107 -7.50 -14.99 -11.60
N LYS A 108 -7.06 -16.08 -12.25
CA LYS A 108 -7.13 -16.21 -13.72
C LYS A 108 -8.56 -16.09 -14.25
N LYS A 109 -9.51 -16.77 -13.62
CA LYS A 109 -10.94 -16.67 -13.97
C LYS A 109 -11.49 -15.26 -13.86
N ILE A 110 -11.03 -14.47 -12.88
CA ILE A 110 -11.45 -13.07 -12.70
C ILE A 110 -10.87 -12.18 -13.80
N ILE A 111 -9.67 -12.47 -14.30
CA ILE A 111 -8.98 -11.66 -15.31
C ILE A 111 -9.48 -11.99 -16.74
N GLU A 112 -9.79 -13.26 -16.99
CA GLU A 112 -10.22 -13.74 -18.32
C GLU A 112 -11.70 -13.49 -18.62
N GLY A 113 -12.52 -13.21 -17.60
CA GLY A 113 -13.96 -12.96 -17.72
C GLY A 113 -14.32 -11.51 -18.00
#